data_AF-A5A9A8-F1
#
_entry.id   AF-A5A9A8-F1
#
_cell.length_a   1.000
_cell.length_b   1.000
_cell.length_c   1.000
_cell.angle_alpha   90.00
_cell.angle_beta   90.00
_cell.angle_gamma   90.00
#
_symmetry.space_group_name_H-M   'P 1'
#
loop_
_entity.id
_entity.type
_entity.pdbx_description
1 polymer ?
#
loop_
_entity_poly.entity_id
_entity_poly.type
_entity_poly.pdbx_seq_one_letter_code
_entity_poly.pdbx_strand_id
1 'polypeptide(L)' 'MRHLDLGLGVRSEYADANESRSVYLTFDDGPHSICTPDVLDVLAVHNAPATFFVIGVYAGEQPDLSDEF' A
#
# COMPACT_ATOMS: atom_id res chain seq x y z
N MET A 1 -13.20 27.67 25.40
CA MET A 1 -12.69 26.49 26.13
C MET A 1 -11.46 26.00 25.40
N ARG A 2 -10.28 26.20 25.97
CA ARG A 2 -9.02 25.69 25.42
C ARG A 2 -8.84 24.28 25.98
N HIS A 3 -8.91 23.27 25.11
CA HIS A 3 -8.57 21.91 25.46
C HIS A 3 -7.05 21.89 25.73
N LEU A 4 -6.67 21.68 26.99
CA LEU A 4 -5.29 21.43 27.37
C LEU A 4 -5.03 19.96 27.09
N ASP A 5 -4.46 19.67 25.93
CA ASP A 5 -3.85 18.37 25.66
C ASP A 5 -2.56 18.28 26.49
N LEU A 6 -2.69 17.77 27.71
CA LEU A 6 -1.57 17.35 28.52
C LEU A 6 -0.81 16.27 27.74
N GLY A 7 0.40 16.63 27.31
CA GLY A 7 1.28 15.86 26.42
C GLY A 7 1.77 14.55 27.00
N LEU A 8 0.87 13.56 27.06
CA LEU A 8 1.18 12.14 27.11
C LEU A 8 0.67 11.51 25.81
N GLY A 9 1.12 12.06 24.68
CA GLY A 9 1.03 11.37 23.42
C GLY A 9 1.84 10.09 23.56
N VAL A 10 1.18 8.93 23.57
CA VAL A 10 1.85 7.66 23.33
C VAL A 10 2.57 7.85 22.00
N ARG A 11 3.90 8.01 22.05
CA ARG A 11 4.72 8.01 20.85
C ARG A 11 4.45 6.67 20.19
N SER A 12 3.81 6.72 19.03
CA SER A 12 3.64 5.53 18.21
C SER A 12 5.06 5.08 17.86
N GLU A 13 5.48 3.90 18.34
CA GLU A 13 6.77 3.29 17.94
C GLU A 13 6.85 3.10 16.41
N TYR A 14 5.71 3.23 15.72
CA TYR A 14 5.51 3.10 14.28
C TYR A 14 5.16 4.42 13.57
N ALA A 15 5.49 5.58 14.18
CA ALA A 15 5.34 6.84 13.45
C ALA A 15 6.36 6.89 12.30
N ASP A 16 5.92 7.28 11.11
CA ASP A 16 6.82 7.52 9.98
C ASP A 16 7.78 8.68 10.32
N ALA A 17 8.82 8.90 9.51
CA ALA A 17 9.80 9.98 9.64
C ALA A 17 9.16 11.38 9.80
N ASN A 18 7.90 11.54 9.41
CA ASN A 18 7.12 12.78 9.55
C ASN A 18 6.17 12.80 10.77
N GLU A 19 6.35 11.89 11.72
CA GLU A 19 5.51 11.66 12.92
C GLU A 19 4.02 11.36 12.63
N SER A 20 3.68 11.11 11.36
CA SER A 20 2.34 10.68 10.95
C SER A 20 2.14 9.19 11.19
N ARG A 21 0.91 8.81 11.58
CA ARG A 21 0.50 7.40 11.57
C ARG A 21 0.31 6.96 10.12
N SER A 22 1.24 6.17 9.63
CA SER A 22 1.26 5.67 8.26
C SER A 22 1.18 4.14 8.25
N VAL A 23 0.67 3.60 7.15
CA VAL A 23 0.78 2.17 6.80
C VAL A 23 1.31 2.07 5.38
N TYR A 24 2.11 1.04 5.09
CA TYR A 24 2.66 0.78 3.76
C TYR A 24 2.13 -0.55 3.29
N LEU A 25 1.53 -0.55 2.10
CA LEU A 25 0.97 -1.74 1.50
C LEU A 25 2.00 -2.41 0.61
N THR A 26 2.20 -3.70 0.82
CA THR A 26 3.01 -4.55 -0.04
C THR A 26 2.21 -5.78 -0.42
N PHE A 27 2.36 -6.22 -1.66
CA PHE A 27 1.73 -7.43 -2.17
C PHE A 27 2.83 -8.37 -2.70
N ASP A 28 2.82 -9.60 -2.20
CA ASP A 28 3.72 -10.67 -2.65
C ASP A 28 3.01 -11.51 -3.73
N ASP A 29 3.81 -12.21 -4.54
CA ASP A 29 3.38 -13.06 -5.64
C ASP A 29 2.70 -12.27 -6.79
N GLY A 30 2.03 -13.01 -7.69
CA GLY A 30 1.37 -12.44 -8.87
C GLY A 30 2.35 -11.98 -9.97
N PRO A 31 1.84 -11.24 -10.98
CA PRO A 31 0.44 -10.85 -11.20
C PRO A 31 -0.49 -12.06 -11.35
N HIS A 32 -1.75 -11.91 -10.93
CA HIS A 32 -2.78 -12.92 -11.09
C HIS A 32 -4.01 -12.29 -11.73
N SER A 33 -4.32 -12.69 -12.96
CA SER A 33 -5.36 -12.09 -13.82
C SER A 33 -6.73 -11.90 -13.20
N ILE A 34 -7.11 -12.72 -12.21
CA ILE A 34 -8.42 -12.59 -11.55
C ILE A 34 -8.41 -11.52 -10.44
N CYS A 35 -7.38 -11.47 -9.60
CA CYS A 35 -7.44 -10.65 -8.37
C CYS A 35 -6.57 -9.39 -8.43
N THR A 36 -5.49 -9.37 -9.21
CA THR A 36 -4.65 -8.17 -9.34
C THR A 36 -5.42 -6.96 -9.87
N PRO A 37 -6.29 -7.08 -10.91
CA PRO A 37 -7.07 -5.94 -11.39
C PRO A 37 -7.99 -5.35 -10.30
N ASP A 38 -8.69 -6.20 -9.55
CA ASP A 38 -9.57 -5.74 -8.46
C ASP A 38 -8.79 -5.00 -7.35
N VAL A 39 -7.56 -5.44 -7.05
CA VAL A 39 -6.68 -4.75 -6.09
C VAL A 39 -6.24 -3.40 -6.64
N LEU A 40 -5.82 -3.32 -7.90
CA LEU A 40 -5.41 -2.08 -8.56
C LEU A 40 -6.56 -1.06 -8.60
N ASP A 41 -7.78 -1.50 -8.91
CA ASP A 41 -8.97 -0.65 -8.91
C ASP A 41 -9.22 -0.02 -7.52
N VAL A 42 -9.10 -0.80 -6.45
CA VAL A 42 -9.28 -0.30 -5.08
C VAL A 42 -8.18 0.69 -4.70
N LEU A 43 -6.93 0.39 -5.02
CA LEU A 43 -5.80 1.30 -4.77
C LEU A 43 -6.00 2.63 -5.52
N ALA A 44 -6.45 2.58 -6.77
CA ALA A 44 -6.73 3.76 -7.58
C ALA A 44 -7.87 4.61 -6.99
N VAL A 45 -8.98 3.99 -6.57
CA VAL A 45 -10.12 4.68 -5.93
C VAL A 45 -9.67 5.46 -4.67
N HIS A 46 -8.73 4.91 -3.92
CA HIS A 46 -8.21 5.54 -2.70
C HIS A 46 -6.96 6.41 -2.93
N ASN A 47 -6.45 6.49 -4.17
CA ASN A 47 -5.17 7.12 -4.49
C ASN A 47 -4.05 6.65 -3.54
N ALA A 48 -4.05 5.36 -3.24
CA ALA A 48 -3.16 4.74 -2.28
C ALA A 48 -1.99 4.05 -2.99
N PRO A 49 -0.73 4.45 -2.75
CA PRO A 49 0.42 3.75 -3.32
C PRO A 49 0.65 2.41 -2.62
N ALA A 50 1.18 1.44 -3.37
CA ALA A 50 1.61 0.14 -2.87
C ALA A 50 2.84 -0.36 -3.64
N THR A 51 3.54 -1.34 -3.06
CA THR A 51 4.67 -2.02 -3.72
C THR A 51 4.29 -3.47 -4.03
N PHE A 52 4.54 -3.93 -5.26
CA PHE A 52 4.30 -5.31 -5.69
C PHE A 52 5.62 -6.07 -5.86
N PHE A 53 5.77 -7.19 -5.18
CA PHE A 53 6.90 -8.12 -5.30
C PHE A 53 6.50 -9.33 -6.15
N VAL A 54 6.57 -9.16 -7.47
CA VAL A 54 6.02 -10.12 -8.44
C VAL A 54 6.93 -11.33 -8.68
N ILE A 55 6.30 -12.45 -9.09
CA ILE A 55 7.01 -13.63 -9.59
C ILE A 55 7.26 -13.42 -11.09
N GLY A 56 8.53 -13.45 -11.49
CA GLY A 56 8.93 -13.16 -12.87
C GLY A 56 8.28 -14.05 -13.94
N VAL A 57 7.98 -15.31 -13.61
CA VAL A 57 7.26 -16.22 -14.52
C VAL A 57 5.84 -15.71 -14.80
N TYR A 58 5.09 -15.34 -13.76
CA TYR A 58 3.72 -14.84 -13.92
C TYR A 58 3.68 -13.49 -14.63
N ALA A 59 4.65 -12.61 -14.34
CA ALA A 59 4.78 -11.35 -15.06
C ALA A 59 5.05 -11.57 -16.56
N GLY A 60 5.88 -12.56 -16.90
CA GLY A 60 6.16 -12.93 -18.30
C GLY A 60 4.96 -13.56 -19.02
N GLU A 61 4.06 -14.25 -18.31
CA GLU A 61 2.84 -14.83 -18.86
C GLU A 61 1.72 -13.79 -19.05
N GLN A 62 1.79 -12.65 -18.34
CA GLN A 62 0.77 -11.59 -18.31
C GLN A 62 1.41 -10.21 -18.50
N PRO A 63 1.95 -9.90 -19.70
CA PRO A 63 2.66 -8.65 -19.95
C PRO A 63 1.75 -7.42 -19.82
N ASP A 64 0.52 -7.48 -20.35
CA ASP A 64 -0.43 -6.36 -20.30
C ASP A 64 -0.75 -5.95 -18.85
N LEU A 65 -0.92 -6.93 -17.96
CA LEU A 65 -1.19 -6.70 -16.54
C LEU A 65 0.05 -6.24 -15.78
N SER A 66 1.24 -6.63 -16.26
CA SER A 66 2.51 -6.19 -15.67
C SER A 66 2.80 -4.72 -15.97
N ASP A 67 2.26 -4.18 -17.06
CA ASP A 67 2.40 -2.77 -17.44
C ASP A 67 1.50 -1.83 -16.60
N GLU A 68 0.56 -2.38 -15.81
CA GLU A 68 -0.33 -1.59 -14.94
C GLU A 68 0.24 -1.31 -13.53
N PHE A 69 1.38 -1.91 -13.18
CA PHE A 69 2.07 -1.70 -11.90
C PHE A 69 2.84 -0.37 -11.81
#